data_AF-A0A7J4MXJ9-F1
#
_entry.id   AF-A0A7J4MXJ9-F1
#
_cell.length_a   1.000
_cell.length_b   1.000
_cell.length_c   1.000
_cell.angle_alpha   90.00
_cell.angle_beta   90.00
_cell.angle_gamma   90.00
#
_symmetry.space_group_name_H-M   'P 1'
#
loop_
_entity.id
_entity.type
_entity.pdbx_description
1 polymer ?
#
loop_
_entity_poly.entity_id
_entity_poly.type
_entity_poly.pdbx_seq_one_letter_code
_entity_poly.pdbx_strand_id
1 'polypeptide(L)'
;MRILHVTPYFKPSWEAGGPPRSVYDLASRQVSAGHEVTVYTTDGFKRRLDVEVNRPLAVDGIRTYYFRDLSMYLAGNMNLPVPLKLPYVAWREIREFDVVHIHEHRTFLAAVVATLASRAGVP
;
A
#
# COMPACT_ATOMS: atom_id res chain seq x y z
N MET A 1 -7.96 -1.41 -16.42
CA MET A 1 -6.55 -1.17 -16.07
C MET A 1 -6.27 -1.71 -14.70
N ARG A 2 -5.05 -2.20 -14.47
CA ARG A 2 -4.54 -2.74 -13.22
C ARG A 2 -3.72 -1.65 -12.53
N ILE A 3 -4.28 -1.07 -11.48
CA ILE A 3 -3.72 0.11 -10.80
C ILE A 3 -3.20 -0.32 -9.43
N LEU A 4 -1.94 0.00 -9.13
CA LEU A 4 -1.38 -0.18 -7.80
C LEU A 4 -1.29 1.16 -7.07
N HIS A 5 -2.01 1.32 -5.97
CA HIS A 5 -1.80 2.42 -5.02
C HIS A 5 -0.85 1.98 -3.90
N VAL A 6 0.13 2.82 -3.60
CA VAL A 6 1.14 2.56 -2.57
C VAL A 6 1.01 3.65 -1.51
N THR A 7 0.60 3.26 -0.31
CA THR A 7 0.40 4.21 0.80
C THR A 7 0.75 3.55 2.13
N PRO A 8 1.48 4.20 3.04
CA PRO A 8 1.78 3.62 4.35
C PRO A 8 0.52 3.35 5.18
N TYR A 9 -0.56 4.09 4.93
CA TYR A 9 -1.80 4.00 5.70
C TYR A 9 -3.01 3.87 4.80
N PHE A 10 -3.92 2.98 5.17
CA PHE A 10 -5.19 2.74 4.49
C PHE A 10 -6.27 2.33 5.50
N LYS A 11 -7.54 2.31 5.09
CA LYS A 11 -8.66 1.76 5.91
C LYS A 11 -8.21 0.44 6.55
N PRO A 12 -8.50 0.13 7.83
CA PRO A 12 -9.23 0.92 8.83
C PRO A 12 -8.38 1.96 9.58
N SER A 13 -7.13 2.22 9.19
CA SER A 13 -6.21 3.19 9.83
C SER A 13 -6.57 4.65 9.49
N TRP A 14 -7.76 5.09 9.89
CA TRP A 14 -8.21 6.48 9.69
C TRP A 14 -7.47 7.48 10.57
N GLU A 15 -6.81 6.99 11.62
CA GLU A 15 -6.07 7.80 12.58
C GLU A 15 -4.81 8.45 11.99
N ALA A 16 -4.38 8.01 10.81
CA ALA A 16 -3.35 8.65 10.00
C ALA A 16 -3.82 9.91 9.25
N GLY A 17 -5.11 10.27 9.36
CA GLY A 17 -5.63 11.56 8.90
C GLY A 17 -6.17 11.55 7.46
N GLY A 18 -5.83 12.60 6.71
CA GLY A 18 -6.33 12.85 5.35
C GLY A 18 -5.91 11.81 4.29
N PRO A 19 -4.62 11.42 4.20
CA PRO A 19 -4.14 10.52 3.14
C PRO A 19 -4.95 9.22 2.97
N PRO A 20 -5.19 8.39 4.02
CA PRO A 20 -5.93 7.14 3.83
C PRO A 20 -7.36 7.35 3.31
N ARG A 21 -7.99 8.50 3.61
CA ARG A 21 -9.34 8.85 3.09
C ARG A 21 -9.29 9.19 1.61
N SER A 22 -8.35 10.04 1.21
CA SER A 22 -8.17 10.41 -0.20
C SER A 22 -7.83 9.20 -1.07
N VAL A 23 -6.94 8.31 -0.61
CA VAL A 23 -6.61 7.08 -1.34
C VAL A 23 -7.82 6.15 -1.42
N TYR A 24 -8.57 5.99 -0.33
CA TYR A 24 -9.77 5.16 -0.32
C TYR A 24 -10.83 5.67 -1.31
N ASP A 25 -11.14 6.97 -1.28
CA ASP A 25 -12.14 7.56 -2.17
C ASP A 25 -11.72 7.44 -3.65
N LEU A 26 -10.44 7.67 -3.95
CA LEU A 26 -9.90 7.49 -5.30
C LEU A 26 -9.99 6.03 -5.76
N ALA A 27 -9.53 5.09 -4.92
CA ALA A 27 -9.53 3.67 -5.22
C ALA A 27 -10.96 3.15 -5.42
N SER A 28 -11.91 3.53 -4.57
CA SER A 28 -13.32 3.14 -4.67
C SER A 28 -13.97 3.64 -5.97
N ARG A 29 -13.69 4.88 -6.38
CA ARG A 29 -14.17 5.42 -7.66
C ARG A 29 -13.55 4.70 -8.86
N GLN A 30 -12.27 4.36 -8.80
CA GLN A 30 -11.60 3.59 -9.86
C GLN A 30 -12.17 2.17 -9.98
N VAL A 31 -12.43 1.49 -8.86
CA VAL A 31 -13.12 0.19 -8.86
C VAL A 31 -14.51 0.33 -9.47
N SER A 32 -15.27 1.36 -9.08
CA SER A 32 -16.61 1.62 -9.62
C SER A 32 -16.60 1.91 -11.13
N ALA A 33 -15.50 2.46 -11.66
CA ALA A 33 -15.27 2.66 -13.08
C ALA A 33 -14.78 1.40 -13.82
N GLY A 34 -14.66 0.25 -13.14
CA GLY A 34 -14.27 -1.03 -13.74
C GLY A 34 -12.77 -1.29 -13.78
N HIS A 35 -11.95 -0.53 -13.04
CA HIS A 35 -10.52 -0.80 -12.91
C HIS A 35 -10.23 -1.85 -11.83
N GLU A 36 -9.18 -2.64 -12.03
CA GLU A 36 -8.64 -3.54 -11.01
C GLU A 36 -7.68 -2.75 -10.12
N VAL A 37 -8.11 -2.44 -8.92
CA VAL A 37 -7.32 -1.61 -7.99
C VAL A 37 -6.73 -2.49 -6.89
N THR A 38 -5.41 -2.44 -6.75
CA THR A 38 -4.67 -3.01 -5.63
C THR A 38 -4.08 -1.90 -4.76
N VAL A 39 -4.14 -2.05 -3.44
CA VAL A 39 -3.52 -1.14 -2.46
C VAL A 39 -2.44 -1.89 -1.69
N TYR A 40 -1.21 -1.40 -1.73
CA TYR A 40 -0.12 -1.83 -0.84
C TYR A 40 0.01 -0.86 0.32
N THR A 41 -0.12 -1.41 1.53
CA THR A 41 -0.12 -0.63 2.76
C THR A 41 0.47 -1.42 3.93
N THR A 42 0.65 -0.81 5.10
CA THR A 42 1.19 -1.51 6.27
C THR A 42 0.15 -1.69 7.37
N ASP A 43 0.43 -2.61 8.29
CA ASP A 43 -0.41 -2.86 9.47
C ASP A 43 -0.08 -1.95 10.67
N GLY A 44 0.88 -1.03 10.51
CA GLY A 44 1.49 -0.28 11.62
C GLY A 44 1.37 1.23 11.49
N PHE A 45 0.75 1.87 12.48
CA PHE A 45 0.89 3.31 12.72
C PHE A 45 0.93 3.59 14.24
N LYS A 46 -0.10 4.22 14.82
CA LYS A 46 -0.22 4.42 16.28
C LYS A 46 -0.46 3.11 17.03
N ARG A 47 -1.23 2.22 16.42
CA ARG A 47 -1.50 0.87 16.89
C ARG A 47 -1.34 -0.11 15.74
N ARG A 48 -1.18 -1.39 16.06
CA ARG A 48 -1.21 -2.45 15.04
C ARG A 48 -2.66 -2.72 14.67
N LEU A 49 -2.91 -2.77 13.38
CA LEU A 49 -4.23 -3.08 12.84
C LEU A 49 -4.57 -4.55 13.10
N ASP A 50 -5.82 -4.79 13.51
CA ASP A 50 -6.37 -6.14 13.62
C ASP A 50 -6.94 -6.55 12.25
N VAL A 51 -6.01 -6.84 11.33
CA VAL A 51 -6.31 -7.29 9.97
C VAL A 51 -5.39 -8.45 9.63
N GLU A 52 -5.82 -9.30 8.69
CA GLU A 52 -4.92 -10.31 8.18
C GLU A 52 -3.79 -9.65 7.38
N VAL A 53 -2.55 -10.02 7.71
CA VAL A 53 -1.36 -9.45 7.08
C VAL A 53 -0.73 -10.42 6.09
N ASN A 54 0.06 -9.88 5.18
CA ASN A 54 0.87 -10.63 4.22
C ASN A 54 0.05 -11.54 3.28
N ARG A 55 -1.17 -11.11 2.96
CA ARG A 55 -2.05 -11.72 1.98
C ARG A 55 -3.02 -10.66 1.42
N PRO A 56 -3.51 -10.84 0.18
CA PRO A 56 -4.52 -9.94 -0.37
C PRO A 56 -5.85 -10.13 0.34
N LEU A 57 -6.49 -9.02 0.68
CA LEU A 57 -7.82 -8.91 1.29
C LEU A 57 -8.72 -8.06 0.41
N ALA A 58 -10.03 -8.31 0.45
CA ALA A 58 -11.00 -7.42 -0.16
C ALA A 58 -11.51 -6.43 0.90
N VAL A 59 -11.16 -5.15 0.74
CA VAL A 59 -11.64 -4.07 1.59
C VAL A 59 -12.65 -3.27 0.76
N ASP A 60 -13.94 -3.51 0.98
CA ASP A 60 -15.04 -2.91 0.20
C ASP A 60 -14.88 -3.10 -1.32
N GLY A 61 -14.41 -4.28 -1.74
CA GLY A 61 -14.15 -4.61 -3.14
C GLY A 61 -12.78 -4.15 -3.67
N ILE A 62 -11.99 -3.43 -2.87
CA ILE A 62 -10.61 -3.03 -3.22
C ILE A 62 -9.64 -4.11 -2.74
N ARG A 63 -8.84 -4.67 -3.66
CA ARG A 63 -7.79 -5.63 -3.29
C ARG A 63 -6.73 -4.89 -2.48
N THR A 64 -6.52 -5.27 -1.24
CA THR A 64 -5.64 -4.56 -0.30
C THR A 64 -4.67 -5.55 0.32
N TYR A 65 -3.40 -5.17 0.39
CA TYR A 65 -2.34 -5.98 0.97
C TYR A 65 -1.71 -5.23 2.12
N TYR A 66 -1.98 -5.68 3.35
CA TYR A 66 -1.35 -5.16 4.56
C TYR A 66 -0.05 -5.90 4.80
N PHE A 67 1.07 -5.23 4.63
CA PHE A 67 2.36 -5.78 5.00
C PHE A 67 2.61 -5.62 6.50
N ARG A 68 3.15 -6.67 7.11
CA ARG A 68 3.57 -6.59 8.51
C ARG A 68 4.83 -5.75 8.63
N ASP A 69 4.75 -4.67 9.40
CA ASP A 69 5.93 -3.88 9.79
C ASP A 69 6.79 -4.63 10.81
N LEU A 70 8.12 -4.49 10.66
CA LEU A 70 9.11 -5.08 11.56
C LEU A 70 8.94 -4.61 13.01
N SER A 71 8.69 -3.32 13.20
CA SER A 71 8.54 -2.71 14.53
C SER A 71 7.54 -1.58 14.52
N MET A 72 6.63 -1.59 15.49
CA MET A 72 5.70 -0.48 15.71
C MET A 72 6.41 0.79 16.17
N TYR A 73 7.54 0.66 16.87
CA TYR A 73 8.35 1.82 17.25
C TYR A 73 8.93 2.51 16.02
N LEU A 74 9.46 1.74 15.05
CA LEU A 74 9.97 2.31 13.81
C LEU A 74 8.84 2.96 12.99
N ALA A 75 7.72 2.26 12.84
CA ALA A 75 6.57 2.76 12.08
C ALA A 75 5.94 4.02 12.70
N GLY A 76 5.69 4.03 14.01
CA GLY A 76 4.97 5.10 14.70
C GLY A 76 5.86 6.25 15.18
N ASN A 77 7.04 5.97 15.76
CA ASN A 77 7.90 7.00 16.36
C ASN A 77 8.93 7.56 15.39
N MET A 78 9.44 6.73 14.48
CA MET A 78 10.45 7.15 13.51
C MET A 78 9.88 7.39 12.10
N ASN A 79 8.57 7.17 11.92
CA ASN A 79 7.88 7.24 10.62
C ASN A 79 8.58 6.40 9.54
N LEU A 80 9.15 5.27 9.95
CA LEU A 80 9.92 4.36 9.12
C LEU A 80 9.27 2.97 9.13
N PRO A 81 8.16 2.78 8.38
CA PRO A 81 7.57 1.46 8.21
C PRO A 81 8.56 0.57 7.44
N VAL A 82 8.84 -0.63 7.96
CA VAL A 82 9.78 -1.59 7.35
C VAL A 82 9.06 -2.93 7.12
N PRO A 83 8.27 -3.03 6.03
CA PRO A 83 7.58 -4.25 5.66
C PRO A 83 8.52 -5.22 4.94
N LEU A 84 9.06 -6.21 5.65
CA LEU A 84 10.06 -7.14 5.10
C LEU A 84 9.56 -8.00 3.92
N LYS A 85 8.25 -8.26 3.83
CA LYS A 85 7.67 -9.04 2.72
C LYS A 85 7.35 -8.21 1.47
N LEU A 86 7.32 -6.88 1.58
CA LEU A 86 7.01 -6.00 0.46
C LEU A 86 7.95 -6.20 -0.73
N PRO A 87 9.30 -6.18 -0.58
CA PRO A 87 10.18 -6.32 -1.73
C PRO A 87 9.94 -7.62 -2.51
N TYR A 88 9.68 -8.73 -1.81
CA TYR A 88 9.40 -10.03 -2.42
C TYR A 88 8.09 -10.02 -3.21
N VAL A 89 7.00 -9.52 -2.62
CA VAL A 89 5.68 -9.48 -3.26
C VAL A 89 5.69 -8.49 -4.43
N ALA A 90 6.22 -7.28 -4.21
CA ALA A 90 6.35 -6.27 -5.25
C ALA A 90 7.20 -6.80 -6.42
N TRP A 91 8.34 -7.44 -6.18
CA TRP A 91 9.17 -7.96 -7.27
C TRP A 91 8.43 -8.99 -8.15
N ARG A 92 7.53 -9.80 -7.57
CA ARG A 92 6.74 -10.78 -8.32
C ARG A 92 5.57 -10.16 -9.08
N GLU A 93 4.87 -9.22 -8.47
CA GLU A 93 3.59 -8.72 -8.99
C GLU A 93 3.72 -7.37 -9.72
N ILE A 94 4.82 -6.61 -9.58
CA ILE A 94 4.87 -5.22 -10.07
C ILE A 94 4.63 -5.09 -11.59
N ARG A 95 5.08 -6.08 -12.37
CA ARG A 95 4.93 -6.11 -13.84
C ARG A 95 3.50 -6.37 -14.30
N GLU A 96 2.63 -6.75 -13.38
CA GLU A 96 1.23 -7.04 -13.65
C GLU A 96 0.37 -5.77 -13.68
N PHE A 97 0.89 -4.65 -13.17
CA PHE A 97 0.18 -3.37 -13.12
C PHE A 97 0.47 -2.52 -14.35
N ASP A 98 -0.56 -1.81 -14.81
CA ASP A 98 -0.44 -0.83 -15.89
C ASP A 98 0.14 0.50 -15.38
N VAL A 99 -0.11 0.83 -14.10
CA VAL A 99 0.36 2.07 -13.46
C VAL A 99 0.48 1.91 -11.95
N VAL A 100 1.51 2.54 -11.38
CA VAL A 100 1.80 2.54 -9.95
C VAL A 100 1.72 3.97 -9.40
N HIS A 101 0.73 4.24 -8.56
CA HIS A 101 0.53 5.55 -7.94
C HIS A 101 0.99 5.52 -6.48
N ILE A 102 2.07 6.24 -6.19
CA ILE A 102 2.66 6.37 -4.86
C ILE A 102 2.16 7.65 -4.19
N HIS A 103 1.52 7.53 -3.02
CA HIS A 103 0.88 8.66 -2.31
C HIS A 103 1.79 9.36 -1.29
N GLU A 104 2.94 8.76 -0.98
CA GLU A 104 3.89 9.23 0.04
C GLU A 104 5.31 8.91 -0.43
N HIS A 105 6.27 9.81 -0.26
CA HIS A 105 7.62 9.64 -0.83
C HIS A 105 8.70 9.33 0.19
N ARG A 106 8.44 9.52 1.49
CA ARG A 106 9.45 9.42 2.56
C ARG A 106 9.39 8.10 3.34
N THR A 107 8.92 7.03 2.70
CA THR A 107 8.77 5.72 3.34
C THR A 107 9.58 4.65 2.61
N PHE A 108 10.01 3.62 3.35
CA PHE A 108 10.67 2.45 2.75
C PHE A 108 9.77 1.78 1.69
N LEU A 109 8.46 1.72 1.97
CA LEU A 109 7.45 1.18 1.07
C LEU A 109 7.49 1.88 -0.30
N ALA A 110 7.48 3.22 -0.29
CA ALA A 110 7.56 4.03 -1.49
C ALA A 110 8.89 3.83 -2.24
N ALA A 111 10.01 3.87 -1.53
CA ALA A 111 11.33 3.74 -2.15
C ALA A 111 11.51 2.39 -2.86
N VAL A 112 11.11 1.29 -2.22
CA VAL A 112 11.18 -0.06 -2.80
C VAL A 112 10.28 -0.17 -4.02
N VAL A 113 9.02 0.24 -3.91
CA VAL A 113 8.06 0.09 -5.01
C VAL A 113 8.44 0.97 -6.20
N ALA A 114 8.84 2.23 -5.97
CA ALA A 114 9.32 3.12 -7.03
C ALA A 114 10.50 2.53 -7.80
N THR A 115 11.48 1.97 -7.07
CA THR A 115 12.66 1.35 -7.67
C THR A 115 12.30 0.13 -8.51
N LEU A 116 11.38 -0.71 -8.03
CA LEU A 116 10.95 -1.91 -8.74
C LEU A 116 10.07 -1.58 -9.95
N ALA A 117 9.15 -0.63 -9.83
CA ALA A 117 8.30 -0.16 -10.93
C ALA A 117 9.14 0.44 -12.06
N SER A 118 10.08 1.34 -11.72
CA SER A 118 11.00 1.94 -12.69
C SER A 118 11.84 0.89 -13.42
N ARG A 119 12.37 -0.11 -12.70
CA ARG A 119 13.11 -1.24 -13.30
C ARG A 119 12.24 -2.13 -14.19
N ALA A 120 10.96 -2.24 -13.87
CA ALA A 120 9.99 -3.01 -14.64
C ALA A 120 9.47 -2.26 -15.87
N GLY A 121 9.76 -0.97 -16.01
CA GLY A 121 9.19 -0.11 -17.06
C GLY A 121 7.71 0.19 -16.84
N VAL A 122 7.22 0.07 -15.60
CA VAL A 122 5.85 0.41 -15.24
C VAL A 122 5.81 1.87 -14.80
N PRO A 123 4.92 2.70 -15.39
CA PRO A 123 4.81 4.11 -15.06
C PRO A 123 4.31 4.36 -13.63
#